data_AF-A0A7S4QPW2-F1
#
_entry.id   AF-A0A7S4QPW2-F1
#
_cell.length_a   1.000
_cell.length_b   1.000
_cell.length_c   1.000
_cell.angle_alpha   90.00
_cell.angle_beta   90.00
_cell.angle_gamma   90.00
#
_symmetry.space_group_name_H-M   'P 1'
#
loop_
_entity.id
_entity.type
_entity.pdbx_description
1 polymer ?
#
loop_
_entity_poly.entity_id
_entity_poly.type
_entity_poly.pdbx_seq_one_letter_code
_entity_poly.pdbx_strand_id
1 'polypeptide(L)'
;MADWVFTKLYKDVFADLTVDATEAKELHDKFEAANPPPDKLVSLRAMAFRIGSEFLSTDGNKDTDVAVLRAINAVVHALEKTCMLPKPIKDDSAFNDEALEDLYRQILTDGSVDQEESKELLTFFQSTPPPVSKLVSTRANAFRIGSEMLTEDKAHNVGILRAINVIVHTLEITLFKPKVYVCKVEPPPTMNVSKIGVNASIEKAVQHIWDLDVNRLTPGVDYGEFTHFFWYFILL
;
A
#
# COMPACT_ATOMS: atom_id res chain seq x y z
N MET A 1 12.56 10.33 4.31
CA MET A 1 12.76 9.03 5.00
C MET A 1 13.23 8.05 3.97
N ALA A 2 14.32 7.31 4.21
CA ALA A 2 14.92 6.49 3.18
C ALA A 2 14.21 5.13 3.06
N ASP A 3 13.91 4.72 1.82
CA ASP A 3 13.16 3.49 1.46
C ASP A 3 13.72 2.20 2.08
N TRP A 4 14.98 2.20 2.51
CA TRP A 4 15.62 1.07 3.19
C TRP A 4 14.98 0.76 4.55
N VAL A 5 14.41 1.76 5.26
CA VAL A 5 13.79 1.56 6.58
C VAL A 5 12.55 0.66 6.44
N PHE A 6 11.68 0.96 5.47
CA PHE A 6 10.48 0.16 5.22
C PHE A 6 10.81 -1.18 4.59
N THR A 7 11.83 -1.24 3.72
CA THR A 7 12.32 -2.52 3.17
C THR A 7 12.76 -3.46 4.29
N LYS A 8 13.53 -2.95 5.28
CA LYS A 8 13.96 -3.75 6.43
C LYS A 8 12.78 -4.18 7.28
N LEU A 9 11.88 -3.25 7.61
CA LEU A 9 10.67 -3.55 8.37
C LEU A 9 9.84 -4.67 7.73
N TYR A 10 9.63 -4.62 6.42
CA TYR A 10 8.87 -5.64 5.71
C TYR A 10 9.55 -6.99 5.69
N LYS A 11 10.88 -7.02 5.51
CA LYS A 11 11.65 -8.27 5.60
C LYS A 11 11.57 -8.89 6.99
N ASP A 12 11.64 -8.07 8.04
CA ASP A 12 11.51 -8.55 9.42
C ASP A 12 10.11 -9.15 9.66
N VAL A 13 9.05 -8.47 9.22
CA VAL A 13 7.65 -8.94 9.34
C VAL A 13 7.40 -10.23 8.54
N PHE A 14 7.89 -10.30 7.30
CA PHE A 14 7.64 -11.46 6.44
C PHE A 14 8.56 -12.65 6.72
N ALA A 15 9.66 -12.46 7.46
CA ALA A 15 10.49 -13.56 7.94
C ALA A 15 9.85 -14.29 9.12
N ASP A 16 9.11 -13.57 9.97
CA ASP A 16 8.42 -14.14 11.12
C ASP A 16 7.18 -14.95 10.70
N LEU A 17 6.43 -14.45 9.71
CA LEU A 17 5.17 -15.04 9.20
C LEU A 17 4.05 -15.19 10.23
N THR A 18 4.34 -14.93 11.50
CA THR A 18 3.34 -14.70 12.53
C THR A 18 3.06 -13.19 12.58
N VAL A 19 1.80 -12.81 12.39
CA VAL A 19 1.34 -11.44 12.64
C VAL A 19 0.11 -11.54 13.50
N ASP A 20 0.32 -11.42 14.81
CA ASP A 20 -0.74 -11.39 15.80
C ASP A 20 -1.29 -9.96 16.02
N ALA A 21 -2.25 -9.81 16.94
CA ALA A 21 -2.84 -8.51 17.24
C ALA A 21 -1.84 -7.52 17.88
N THR A 22 -0.84 -8.02 18.59
CA THR A 22 0.23 -7.23 19.21
C THR A 22 1.15 -6.69 18.13
N GLU A 23 1.62 -7.55 17.22
CA GLU A 23 2.49 -7.18 16.12
C GLU A 23 1.81 -6.24 15.13
N ALA A 24 0.52 -6.47 14.85
CA ALA A 24 -0.28 -5.55 14.04
C ALA A 24 -0.35 -4.14 14.66
N LYS A 25 -0.43 -4.05 15.99
CA LYS A 25 -0.39 -2.77 16.71
C LYS A 25 1.00 -2.14 16.63
N GLU A 26 2.06 -2.91 16.89
CA GLU A 26 3.43 -2.42 16.78
C GLU A 26 3.77 -1.91 15.38
N LEU A 27 3.28 -2.61 14.35
CA LEU A 27 3.44 -2.20 12.95
C LEU A 27 2.76 -0.84 12.69
N HIS A 28 1.55 -0.66 13.19
CA HIS A 28 0.86 0.63 13.12
C HIS A 28 1.61 1.73 13.86
N ASP A 29 2.12 1.45 15.07
CA ASP A 29 2.89 2.41 15.86
C ASP A 29 4.20 2.80 15.15
N LYS A 30 4.87 1.84 14.49
CA LYS A 30 6.05 2.10 13.64
C LYS A 30 5.71 3.01 12.46
N PHE A 31 4.58 2.79 11.78
CA PHE A 31 4.14 3.68 10.69
C PHE A 31 3.74 5.08 11.19
N GLU A 32 3.04 5.18 12.31
CA GLU A 32 2.70 6.47 12.93
C GLU A 32 3.93 7.27 13.35
N ALA A 33 4.95 6.59 13.89
CA ALA A 33 6.24 7.17 14.23
C ALA A 33 7.02 7.58 12.99
N ALA A 34 6.98 6.75 11.95
CA ALA A 34 7.61 7.04 10.67
C ALA A 34 6.94 8.24 9.96
N ASN A 35 5.65 8.49 10.23
CA ASN A 35 4.88 9.59 9.66
C ASN A 35 5.04 9.69 8.13
N PRO A 36 4.83 8.60 7.36
CA PRO A 36 4.99 8.65 5.92
C PRO A 36 3.93 9.59 5.31
N PRO A 37 4.31 10.41 4.33
CA PRO A 37 3.36 11.30 3.69
C PRO A 37 2.38 10.47 2.83
N PRO A 38 1.11 10.90 2.68
CA PRO A 38 0.09 10.08 2.01
C PRO A 38 0.38 9.75 0.54
N ASP A 39 1.14 10.59 -0.16
CA ASP A 39 1.58 10.35 -1.55
C ASP A 39 2.50 9.12 -1.68
N LYS A 40 3.19 8.72 -0.60
CA LYS A 40 4.04 7.52 -0.56
C LYS A 40 3.26 6.23 -0.31
N LEU A 41 1.97 6.29 -0.01
CA LEU A 41 1.17 5.11 0.31
C LEU A 41 1.20 4.03 -0.78
N VAL A 42 0.96 4.44 -2.02
CA VAL A 42 0.93 3.51 -3.16
C VAL A 42 2.28 2.80 -3.30
N SER A 43 3.38 3.54 -3.19
CA SER A 43 4.73 2.95 -3.24
C SER A 43 5.03 2.03 -2.06
N LEU A 44 4.62 2.41 -0.84
CA LEU A 44 4.86 1.62 0.37
C LEU A 44 4.05 0.33 0.36
N ARG A 45 2.80 0.38 -0.12
CA ARG A 45 1.97 -0.81 -0.34
C ARG A 45 2.56 -1.69 -1.43
N ALA A 46 2.86 -1.14 -2.60
CA ALA A 46 3.43 -1.92 -3.70
C ALA A 46 4.74 -2.61 -3.28
N MET A 47 5.56 -1.93 -2.47
CA MET A 47 6.76 -2.50 -1.87
C MET A 47 6.44 -3.68 -0.93
N ALA A 48 5.39 -3.59 -0.11
CA ALA A 48 4.97 -4.69 0.75
C ALA A 48 4.58 -5.94 -0.06
N PHE A 49 3.80 -5.79 -1.14
CA PHE A 49 3.46 -6.91 -2.04
C PHE A 49 4.70 -7.47 -2.75
N ARG A 50 5.57 -6.59 -3.25
CA ARG A 50 6.83 -6.99 -3.91
C ARG A 50 7.71 -7.81 -2.97
N ILE A 51 7.99 -7.31 -1.77
CA ILE A 51 8.83 -8.03 -0.80
C ILE A 51 8.11 -9.30 -0.33
N GLY A 52 6.82 -9.24 -0.03
CA GLY A 52 6.05 -10.42 0.37
C GLY A 52 6.13 -11.55 -0.67
N SER A 53 6.14 -11.22 -1.96
CA SER A 53 6.29 -12.22 -3.04
C SER A 53 7.63 -12.98 -3.00
N GLU A 54 8.68 -12.40 -2.40
CA GLU A 54 9.98 -13.06 -2.20
C GLU A 54 9.84 -14.22 -1.19
N PHE A 55 8.96 -14.07 -0.20
CA PHE A 55 8.71 -15.03 0.89
C PHE A 55 7.67 -16.10 0.56
N LEU A 56 7.06 -16.05 -0.62
CA LEU A 56 6.25 -17.17 -1.10
C LEU A 56 7.11 -18.44 -1.20
N SER A 57 6.54 -19.54 -0.73
CA SER A 57 7.12 -20.87 -0.73
C SER A 57 7.61 -21.26 -2.13
N THR A 58 8.79 -21.90 -2.16
CA THR A 58 9.34 -22.52 -3.37
C THR A 58 9.01 -24.01 -3.48
N ASP A 59 8.54 -24.61 -2.38
CA ASP A 59 8.19 -26.02 -2.23
C ASP A 59 6.67 -26.28 -2.27
N GLY A 60 5.86 -25.26 -2.59
CA GLY A 60 4.41 -25.36 -2.69
C GLY A 60 3.67 -25.40 -1.36
N ASN A 61 4.31 -24.99 -0.25
CA ASN A 61 3.71 -24.94 1.06
C ASN A 61 2.66 -23.82 1.15
N LYS A 62 1.39 -24.21 0.96
CA LYS A 62 0.24 -23.30 1.01
C LYS A 62 0.10 -22.57 2.35
N ASP A 63 0.44 -23.20 3.48
CA ASP A 63 0.30 -22.55 4.80
C ASP A 63 1.25 -21.36 4.94
N THR A 64 2.48 -21.49 4.41
CA THR A 64 3.45 -20.39 4.32
C THR A 64 2.89 -19.24 3.48
N ASP A 65 2.32 -19.53 2.31
CA ASP A 65 1.80 -18.51 1.40
C ASP A 65 0.57 -17.80 1.96
N VAL A 66 -0.29 -18.54 2.68
CA VAL A 66 -1.40 -17.97 3.43
C VAL A 66 -0.89 -17.05 4.55
N ALA A 67 0.19 -17.43 5.25
CA ALA A 67 0.81 -16.60 6.27
C ALA A 67 1.40 -15.30 5.69
N VAL A 68 2.04 -15.38 4.53
CA VAL A 68 2.51 -14.19 3.77
C VAL A 68 1.35 -13.26 3.44
N LEU A 69 0.23 -13.78 2.91
CA LEU A 69 -0.96 -12.98 2.60
C LEU A 69 -1.51 -12.27 3.85
N ARG A 70 -1.57 -12.98 4.99
CA ARG A 70 -2.02 -12.40 6.27
C ARG A 70 -1.10 -11.27 6.72
N ALA A 71 0.21 -11.46 6.62
CA ALA A 71 1.19 -10.44 6.98
C ALA A 71 1.09 -9.20 6.07
N ILE A 72 0.91 -9.39 4.75
CA ILE A 72 0.69 -8.29 3.82
C ILE A 72 -0.60 -7.53 4.18
N ASN A 73 -1.70 -8.23 4.46
CA ASN A 73 -2.95 -7.58 4.85
C ASN A 73 -2.79 -6.73 6.12
N ALA A 74 -2.01 -7.19 7.09
CA ALA A 74 -1.71 -6.42 8.30
C ALA A 74 -0.90 -5.15 7.98
N VAL A 75 0.11 -5.24 7.10
CA VAL A 75 0.88 -4.08 6.60
C VAL A 75 -0.04 -3.07 5.90
N VAL A 76 -0.89 -3.54 4.98
CA VAL A 76 -1.85 -2.68 4.27
C VAL A 76 -2.80 -2.00 5.24
N HIS A 77 -3.34 -2.76 6.21
CA HIS A 77 -4.23 -2.20 7.22
C HIS A 77 -3.54 -1.11 8.06
N ALA A 78 -2.29 -1.33 8.46
CA ALA A 78 -1.52 -0.35 9.21
C ALA A 78 -1.27 0.93 8.39
N LEU A 79 -0.87 0.80 7.13
CA LEU A 79 -0.67 1.91 6.19
C LEU A 79 -1.94 2.74 5.99
N GLU A 80 -3.06 2.08 5.68
CA GLU A 80 -4.35 2.75 5.53
C GLU A 80 -4.75 3.49 6.80
N LYS A 81 -4.65 2.82 7.96
CA LYS A 81 -5.01 3.42 9.24
C LYS A 81 -4.16 4.62 9.57
N THR A 82 -2.88 4.63 9.18
CA THR A 82 -1.98 5.77 9.39
C THR A 82 -2.27 6.91 8.43
N CYS A 83 -2.48 6.64 7.14
CA CYS A 83 -2.41 7.70 6.11
C CYS A 83 -3.73 8.01 5.38
N MET A 84 -4.79 7.22 5.56
CA MET A 84 -6.05 7.35 4.82
C MET A 84 -7.26 7.59 5.74
N LEU A 85 -8.31 8.16 5.16
CA LEU A 85 -9.64 8.30 5.74
C LEU A 85 -10.69 7.80 4.75
N PRO A 86 -11.78 7.18 5.22
CA PRO A 86 -12.94 6.93 4.38
C PRO A 86 -13.46 8.23 3.75
N LYS A 87 -13.85 8.18 2.49
CA LYS A 87 -14.69 9.21 1.89
C LYS A 87 -16.08 9.17 2.52
N PRO A 88 -16.81 10.30 2.56
CA PRO A 88 -18.22 10.28 2.93
C PRO A 88 -19.01 9.47 1.90
N ILE A 89 -19.53 8.32 2.32
CA ILE A 89 -20.39 7.44 1.52
C ILE A 89 -21.83 7.68 1.99
N LYS A 90 -22.77 7.80 1.05
CA LYS A 90 -24.20 7.85 1.40
C LYS A 90 -24.63 6.45 1.81
N ASP A 91 -25.21 6.33 3.00
CA ASP A 91 -25.60 5.05 3.63
C ASP A 91 -26.81 4.37 2.95
N ASP A 92 -27.26 4.90 1.81
CA ASP A 92 -28.44 4.42 1.08
C ASP A 92 -28.10 3.31 0.06
N SER A 93 -26.83 2.90 -0.06
CA SER A 93 -26.43 1.87 -1.03
C SER A 93 -26.80 0.47 -0.53
N ALA A 94 -27.60 -0.26 -1.31
CA ALA A 94 -27.82 -1.70 -1.15
C ALA A 94 -26.55 -2.46 -1.55
N PHE A 95 -25.50 -2.35 -0.75
CA PHE A 95 -24.23 -3.04 -0.97
C PHE A 95 -24.44 -4.56 -0.89
N ASN A 96 -24.08 -5.26 -1.96
CA ASN A 96 -24.21 -6.71 -2.06
C ASN A 96 -22.84 -7.38 -1.83
N ASP A 97 -22.68 -8.03 -0.68
CA ASP A 97 -21.45 -8.75 -0.33
C ASP A 97 -21.22 -9.96 -1.27
N GLU A 98 -22.28 -10.68 -1.66
CA GLU A 98 -22.18 -11.86 -2.53
C GLU A 98 -21.67 -11.47 -3.93
N ALA A 99 -22.23 -10.40 -4.51
CA ALA A 99 -21.79 -9.90 -5.82
C ALA A 99 -20.32 -9.43 -5.79
N LEU A 100 -19.85 -8.87 -4.67
CA LEU A 100 -18.44 -8.52 -4.52
C LEU A 100 -17.56 -9.78 -4.50
N GLU A 101 -17.96 -10.80 -3.74
CA GLU A 101 -17.18 -12.03 -3.64
C GLU A 101 -17.07 -12.74 -4.99
N ASP A 102 -18.16 -12.77 -5.76
CA ASP A 102 -18.16 -13.32 -7.12
C ASP A 102 -17.20 -12.53 -8.03
N LEU A 103 -17.25 -11.20 -7.99
CA LEU A 103 -16.34 -10.34 -8.75
C LEU A 103 -14.87 -10.58 -8.36
N TYR A 104 -14.56 -10.70 -7.07
CA TYR A 104 -13.20 -11.01 -6.63
C TYR A 104 -12.75 -12.39 -7.10
N ARG A 105 -13.62 -13.41 -7.05
CA ARG A 105 -13.28 -14.75 -7.56
C ARG A 105 -12.98 -14.71 -9.05
N GLN A 106 -13.79 -14.00 -9.83
CA GLN A 106 -13.56 -13.83 -11.27
C GLN A 106 -12.16 -13.26 -11.53
N ILE A 107 -11.83 -12.13 -10.91
CA ILE A 107 -10.56 -11.41 -11.12
C ILE A 107 -9.35 -12.20 -10.61
N LEU A 108 -9.52 -12.99 -9.55
CA LEU A 108 -8.45 -13.78 -8.98
C LEU A 108 -8.26 -15.14 -9.68
N THR A 109 -9.13 -15.53 -10.61
CA THR A 109 -9.07 -16.85 -11.28
C THR A 109 -7.80 -16.98 -12.12
N ASP A 110 -7.50 -15.97 -12.91
CA ASP A 110 -6.40 -16.04 -13.88
C ASP A 110 -5.08 -15.51 -13.30
N GLY A 111 -5.09 -14.94 -12.08
CA GLY A 111 -3.91 -14.38 -11.44
C GLY A 111 -3.32 -13.17 -12.17
N SER A 112 -4.03 -12.61 -13.13
CA SER A 112 -3.70 -11.39 -13.87
C SER A 112 -4.92 -10.50 -13.92
N VAL A 113 -4.74 -9.18 -13.81
CA VAL A 113 -5.85 -8.23 -13.90
C VAL A 113 -5.67 -7.39 -15.14
N ASP A 114 -6.63 -7.44 -16.06
CA ASP A 114 -6.61 -6.62 -17.25
C ASP A 114 -7.32 -5.26 -17.06
N GLN A 115 -7.37 -4.47 -18.13
CA GLN A 115 -7.99 -3.14 -18.11
C GLN A 115 -9.52 -3.20 -17.97
N GLU A 116 -10.16 -4.24 -18.50
CA GLU A 116 -11.62 -4.41 -18.43
C GLU A 116 -12.03 -4.79 -17.00
N GLU A 117 -11.33 -5.74 -16.38
CA GLU A 117 -11.53 -6.14 -14.99
C GLU A 117 -11.26 -5.00 -14.01
N SER A 118 -10.19 -4.22 -14.24
CA SER A 118 -9.90 -3.02 -13.45
C SER A 118 -11.01 -1.98 -13.54
N LYS A 119 -11.59 -1.82 -14.74
CA LYS A 119 -12.71 -0.89 -14.98
C LYS A 119 -14.01 -1.42 -14.36
N GLU A 120 -14.23 -2.72 -14.37
CA GLU A 120 -15.37 -3.37 -13.73
C GLU A 120 -15.33 -3.17 -12.21
N LEU A 121 -14.19 -3.41 -11.56
CA LEU A 121 -13.97 -3.11 -10.13
C LEU A 121 -14.25 -1.64 -9.81
N LEU A 122 -13.70 -0.73 -10.62
CA LEU A 122 -13.89 0.70 -10.43
C LEU A 122 -15.38 1.06 -10.50
N THR A 123 -16.08 0.52 -11.49
CA THR A 123 -17.52 0.75 -11.71
C THR A 123 -18.35 0.18 -10.56
N PHE A 124 -17.99 -1.01 -10.06
CA PHE A 124 -18.65 -1.65 -8.93
C PHE A 124 -18.59 -0.76 -7.68
N PHE A 125 -17.40 -0.32 -7.25
CA PHE A 125 -17.26 0.50 -6.04
C PHE A 125 -17.86 1.90 -6.18
N GLN A 126 -17.95 2.44 -7.40
CA GLN A 126 -18.62 3.72 -7.63
C GLN A 126 -20.14 3.60 -7.61
N SER A 127 -20.69 2.51 -8.14
CA SER A 127 -22.13 2.30 -8.28
C SER A 127 -22.77 1.77 -6.99
N THR A 128 -22.06 0.87 -6.31
CA THR A 128 -22.50 0.23 -5.07
C THR A 128 -21.38 0.31 -4.03
N PRO A 129 -21.11 1.51 -3.48
CA PRO A 129 -20.07 1.66 -2.47
C PRO A 129 -20.45 0.90 -1.19
N PRO A 130 -19.53 0.18 -0.54
CA PRO A 130 -19.77 -0.43 0.76
C PRO A 130 -20.00 0.64 1.84
N PRO A 131 -20.79 0.33 2.88
CA PRO A 131 -20.87 1.19 4.06
C PRO A 131 -19.49 1.29 4.74
N VAL A 132 -19.23 2.41 5.42
CA VAL A 132 -17.93 2.68 6.06
C VAL A 132 -17.53 1.57 7.04
N SER A 133 -18.51 0.98 7.75
CA SER A 133 -18.30 -0.14 8.67
C SER A 133 -17.75 -1.40 8.00
N LYS A 134 -17.95 -1.57 6.69
CA LYS A 134 -17.52 -2.74 5.91
C LYS A 134 -16.23 -2.53 5.12
N LEU A 135 -15.65 -1.33 5.05
CA LEU A 135 -14.47 -1.07 4.22
C LEU A 135 -13.30 -2.01 4.52
N VAL A 136 -13.03 -2.26 5.81
CA VAL A 136 -11.96 -3.16 6.25
C VAL A 136 -12.25 -4.61 5.84
N SER A 137 -13.49 -5.08 6.01
CA SER A 137 -13.88 -6.44 5.60
C SER A 137 -13.92 -6.60 4.08
N THR A 138 -14.36 -5.57 3.34
CA THR A 138 -14.35 -5.54 1.87
C THR A 138 -12.93 -5.73 1.32
N ARG A 139 -11.92 -5.09 1.93
CA ARG A 139 -10.52 -5.34 1.58
C ARG A 139 -10.08 -6.74 2.02
N ALA A 140 -10.34 -7.11 3.27
CA ALA A 140 -9.89 -8.39 3.83
C ALA A 140 -10.44 -9.59 3.04
N ASN A 141 -11.63 -9.46 2.44
CA ASN A 141 -12.21 -10.47 1.56
C ASN A 141 -11.36 -10.76 0.32
N ALA A 142 -10.66 -9.77 -0.25
CA ALA A 142 -9.74 -10.00 -1.37
C ALA A 142 -8.58 -10.93 -0.96
N PHE A 143 -8.02 -10.72 0.24
CA PHE A 143 -6.98 -11.59 0.79
C PHE A 143 -7.50 -12.97 1.16
N ARG A 144 -8.72 -13.05 1.73
CA ARG A 144 -9.37 -14.32 2.06
C ARG A 144 -9.59 -15.15 0.80
N ILE A 145 -10.24 -14.59 -0.22
CA ILE A 145 -10.49 -15.30 -1.47
C ILE A 145 -9.19 -15.65 -2.17
N GLY A 146 -8.22 -14.72 -2.24
CA GLY A 146 -6.91 -15.01 -2.79
C GLY A 146 -6.20 -16.17 -2.09
N SER A 147 -6.34 -16.28 -0.76
CA SER A 147 -5.78 -17.41 0.01
C SER A 147 -6.41 -18.76 -0.33
N GLU A 148 -7.70 -18.78 -0.70
CA GLU A 148 -8.38 -19.98 -1.18
C GLU A 148 -7.81 -20.43 -2.53
N MET A 149 -7.42 -19.48 -3.37
CA MET A 149 -6.95 -19.66 -4.75
C MET A 149 -5.44 -19.90 -4.88
N LEU A 150 -4.70 -19.92 -3.77
CA LEU A 150 -3.29 -20.32 -3.75
C LEU A 150 -3.12 -21.80 -4.15
N THR A 151 -2.07 -22.05 -4.92
CA THR A 151 -1.67 -23.38 -5.40
C THR A 151 -0.24 -23.71 -4.96
N GLU A 152 0.31 -24.82 -5.44
CA GLU A 152 1.73 -25.15 -5.24
C GLU A 152 2.66 -24.39 -6.20
N ASP A 153 2.11 -23.74 -7.24
CA ASP A 153 2.90 -22.95 -8.19
C ASP A 153 3.13 -21.53 -7.68
N LYS A 154 4.41 -21.21 -7.43
CA LYS A 154 4.84 -19.88 -7.01
C LYS A 154 4.49 -18.81 -8.04
N ALA A 155 4.56 -19.11 -9.35
CA ALA A 155 4.27 -18.11 -10.38
C ALA A 155 2.78 -17.69 -10.34
N HIS A 156 1.88 -18.66 -10.24
CA HIS A 156 0.47 -18.43 -9.97
C HIS A 156 0.25 -17.61 -8.70
N ASN A 157 0.88 -17.98 -7.58
CA ASN A 157 0.69 -17.28 -6.30
C ASN A 157 1.21 -15.83 -6.33
N VAL A 158 2.27 -15.56 -7.09
CA VAL A 158 2.72 -14.17 -7.39
C VAL A 158 1.65 -13.42 -8.20
N GLY A 159 1.00 -14.08 -9.16
CA GLY A 159 -0.14 -13.53 -9.89
C GLY A 159 -1.29 -13.12 -8.96
N ILE A 160 -1.69 -14.01 -8.05
CA ILE A 160 -2.70 -13.73 -7.02
C ILE A 160 -2.32 -12.49 -6.19
N LEU A 161 -1.07 -12.37 -5.74
CA LEU A 161 -0.61 -11.18 -5.00
C LEU A 161 -0.75 -9.89 -5.81
N ARG A 162 -0.43 -9.92 -7.10
CA ARG A 162 -0.58 -8.75 -7.99
C ARG A 162 -2.04 -8.37 -8.14
N ALA A 163 -2.91 -9.35 -8.36
CA ALA A 163 -4.34 -9.11 -8.51
C ALA A 163 -4.96 -8.53 -7.23
N ILE A 164 -4.59 -9.04 -6.04
CA ILE A 164 -5.01 -8.45 -4.77
C ILE A 164 -4.52 -6.99 -4.66
N ASN A 165 -3.28 -6.69 -5.04
CA ASN A 165 -2.78 -5.31 -5.00
C ASN A 165 -3.59 -4.36 -5.89
N VAL A 166 -4.07 -4.81 -7.05
CA VAL A 166 -4.96 -4.04 -7.93
C VAL A 166 -6.33 -3.81 -7.27
N ILE A 167 -6.91 -4.84 -6.66
CA ILE A 167 -8.18 -4.72 -5.91
C ILE A 167 -8.04 -3.70 -4.77
N VAL A 168 -6.99 -3.83 -3.95
CA VAL A 168 -6.70 -2.91 -2.84
C VAL A 168 -6.49 -1.49 -3.37
N HIS A 169 -5.73 -1.32 -4.45
CA HIS A 169 -5.53 -0.01 -5.05
C HIS A 169 -6.84 0.61 -5.51
N THR A 170 -7.71 -0.17 -6.16
CA THR A 170 -9.00 0.30 -6.66
C THR A 170 -9.91 0.71 -5.50
N LEU A 171 -9.94 -0.05 -4.41
CA LEU A 171 -10.64 0.30 -3.17
C LEU A 171 -10.16 1.64 -2.61
N GLU A 172 -8.85 1.83 -2.49
CA GLU A 172 -8.28 3.05 -1.93
C GLU A 172 -8.63 4.29 -2.76
N ILE A 173 -8.47 4.24 -4.08
CA ILE A 173 -8.73 5.41 -4.93
C ILE A 173 -10.22 5.74 -5.02
N THR A 174 -11.10 4.74 -4.88
CA THR A 174 -12.55 4.94 -4.96
C THR A 174 -13.15 5.38 -3.63
N LEU A 175 -12.82 4.68 -2.54
CA LEU A 175 -13.52 4.78 -1.26
C LEU A 175 -12.77 5.55 -0.17
N PHE A 176 -11.48 5.82 -0.37
CA PHE A 176 -10.66 6.54 0.60
C PHE A 176 -10.14 7.87 0.05
N LYS A 177 -9.68 8.71 0.96
CA LYS A 177 -8.93 9.94 0.70
C LYS A 177 -7.72 10.03 1.64
N PRO A 178 -6.64 10.69 1.21
CA PRO A 178 -5.51 10.99 2.09
C PRO A 178 -5.92 11.73 3.37
N LYS A 179 -5.30 11.39 4.49
CA LYS A 179 -5.32 12.23 5.69
C LYS A 179 -4.62 13.55 5.44
N VAL A 180 -5.02 14.58 6.18
CA VAL A 180 -4.25 15.83 6.23
C VAL A 180 -2.90 15.51 6.84
N TYR A 181 -1.83 15.75 6.07
CA TYR A 181 -0.48 15.50 6.52
C TYR A 181 0.02 16.66 7.38
N VAL A 182 0.49 16.35 8.58
CA VAL A 182 1.20 17.28 9.46
C VAL A 182 2.61 16.73 9.62
N CYS A 183 3.62 17.46 9.14
CA CYS A 183 5.00 17.05 9.28
C CYS A 183 5.38 17.06 10.78
N LYS A 184 5.67 15.89 11.34
CA LYS A 184 6.11 15.73 12.75
C LYS A 184 7.61 16.02 12.94
N VAL A 185 8.35 16.33 11.87
CA VAL A 185 9.77 16.67 11.95
C VAL A 185 9.89 18.10 12.45
N GLU A 186 10.49 18.29 13.63
CA GLU A 186 10.79 19.63 14.12
C GLU A 186 11.77 20.32 13.16
N PRO A 187 11.48 21.57 12.76
CA PRO A 187 12.42 22.32 11.94
C PRO A 187 13.71 22.52 12.75
N PRO A 188 14.90 22.39 12.13
CA PRO A 188 16.15 22.56 12.84
C PRO A 188 16.23 23.96 13.49
N PRO A 189 16.97 24.12 14.62
CA PRO A 189 17.01 25.36 15.41
C PRO A 189 17.44 26.62 14.63
N THR A 190 18.10 26.42 13.48
CA THR A 190 18.56 27.47 12.58
C THR A 190 17.44 28.13 11.76
N MET A 191 16.22 27.59 11.75
CA MET A 191 15.06 28.07 11.00
C MET A 191 14.05 28.83 11.88
N ASN A 192 14.52 29.78 12.68
CA ASN A 192 13.58 30.73 13.28
C ASN A 192 13.20 31.77 12.22
N VAL A 193 12.04 31.59 11.58
CA VAL A 193 11.51 32.44 10.47
C VAL A 193 11.50 33.92 10.87
N SER A 194 11.30 34.22 12.15
CA SER A 194 11.35 35.58 12.71
C SER A 194 12.73 36.26 12.59
N LYS A 195 13.83 35.49 12.47
CA LYS A 195 15.20 35.99 12.39
C LYS A 195 15.75 36.10 10.97
N ILE A 196 15.09 35.51 9.97
CA ILE A 196 15.66 35.32 8.63
C ILE A 196 15.18 36.38 7.62
N GLY A 197 14.09 37.10 7.89
CA GLY A 197 13.52 38.05 6.94
C GLY A 197 12.85 37.32 5.76
N VAL A 198 11.71 37.86 5.31
CA VAL A 198 10.75 37.15 4.45
C VAL A 198 11.37 36.56 3.18
N ASN A 199 12.35 37.25 2.57
CA ASN A 199 12.96 36.84 1.29
C ASN A 199 14.05 35.76 1.41
N ALA A 200 14.90 35.80 2.45
CA ALA A 200 15.87 34.72 2.69
C ALA A 200 15.21 33.46 3.28
N SER A 201 13.96 33.57 3.75
CA SER A 201 13.20 32.46 4.29
C SER A 201 12.68 31.51 3.20
N ILE A 202 12.35 32.03 2.01
CA ILE A 202 11.83 31.19 0.91
C ILE A 202 12.96 30.37 0.28
N GLU A 203 14.11 30.97 -0.06
CA GLU A 203 15.25 30.19 -0.58
C GLU A 203 15.75 29.15 0.41
N LYS A 204 15.82 29.48 1.72
CA LYS A 204 16.20 28.51 2.74
C LYS A 204 15.12 27.46 3.00
N ALA A 205 13.84 27.84 2.92
CA ALA A 205 12.72 26.89 3.00
C ALA A 205 12.71 25.95 1.79
N VAL A 206 12.95 26.47 0.58
CA VAL A 206 13.11 25.68 -0.65
C VAL A 206 14.33 24.79 -0.53
N GLN A 207 15.48 25.30 -0.10
CA GLN A 207 16.68 24.49 0.12
C GLN A 207 16.46 23.42 1.20
N HIS A 208 15.70 23.71 2.25
CA HIS A 208 15.39 22.71 3.27
C HIS A 208 14.38 21.66 2.79
N ILE A 209 13.35 22.07 2.04
CA ILE A 209 12.46 21.14 1.33
C ILE A 209 13.28 20.27 0.36
N TRP A 210 14.27 20.88 -0.31
CA TRP A 210 15.22 20.23 -1.21
C TRP A 210 16.17 19.27 -0.48
N ASP A 211 16.60 19.61 0.74
CA ASP A 211 17.45 18.77 1.59
C ASP A 211 16.66 17.65 2.28
N LEU A 212 15.35 17.84 2.50
CA LEU A 212 14.42 16.84 3.04
C LEU A 212 13.95 15.83 1.98
N ASP A 213 14.10 16.14 0.68
CA ASP A 213 13.78 15.21 -0.40
C ASP A 213 14.87 14.12 -0.52
N VAL A 214 14.63 13.02 0.20
CA VAL A 214 15.49 11.84 0.22
C VAL A 214 15.42 11.04 -1.10
N ASN A 215 14.58 11.44 -2.06
CA ASN A 215 14.49 10.84 -3.40
C ASN A 215 15.30 11.60 -4.44
N ARG A 216 16.28 12.41 -4.02
CA ARG A 216 17.11 13.16 -4.95
C ARG A 216 17.77 12.21 -5.95
N LEU A 217 17.36 12.31 -7.20
CA LEU A 217 18.13 11.77 -8.31
C LEU A 217 19.47 12.52 -8.32
N THR A 218 20.56 11.81 -8.08
CA THR A 218 21.93 12.26 -8.25
C THR A 218 22.21 12.27 -9.76
N PRO A 219 22.33 13.45 -10.39
CA PRO A 219 22.55 13.52 -11.83
C PRO A 219 23.85 12.80 -12.18
N GLY A 220 23.76 11.79 -13.06
CA GLY A 220 24.87 10.93 -13.48
C GLY A 220 24.91 9.53 -12.85
N VAL A 221 24.28 9.32 -11.69
CA VAL A 221 24.15 7.98 -11.07
C VAL A 221 22.79 7.38 -11.39
N ASP A 222 21.71 8.13 -11.19
CA ASP A 222 20.35 7.58 -11.31
C ASP A 222 19.81 7.51 -12.75
N TYR A 223 20.46 8.20 -13.69
CA TYR A 223 20.11 8.14 -15.12
C TYR A 223 20.83 7.01 -15.87
N GLY A 224 21.71 6.24 -15.19
CA GLY A 224 22.49 5.17 -15.81
C GLY A 224 21.82 3.79 -15.84
N GLU A 225 20.95 3.48 -14.87
CA GLU A 225 20.49 2.07 -14.67
C GLU A 225 18.99 1.91 -14.34
N PHE A 226 18.21 2.96 -14.10
CA PHE A 226 16.85 2.84 -13.52
C PHE A 226 15.65 3.11 -14.44
N THR A 227 15.86 3.39 -15.73
CA THR A 227 14.76 3.78 -16.63
C THR A 227 13.85 2.62 -17.09
N HIS A 228 14.15 1.36 -16.74
CA HIS A 228 13.34 0.21 -17.17
C HIS A 228 12.47 -0.46 -16.09
N PHE A 229 12.67 -0.20 -14.80
CA PHE A 229 12.07 -1.04 -13.75
C PHE A 229 10.72 -0.54 -13.18
N PHE A 230 10.48 0.77 -13.18
CA PHE A 230 9.31 1.35 -12.49
C PHE A 230 7.98 1.17 -13.25
N TRP A 231 8.03 1.03 -14.57
CA TRP A 231 6.85 0.81 -15.40
C TRP A 231 6.36 -0.65 -15.41
N TYR A 232 7.20 -1.61 -14.99
CA TYR A 232 6.89 -3.03 -15.13
C TYR A 232 5.93 -3.57 -14.06
N PHE A 233 5.70 -2.85 -12.96
CA PHE A 233 4.86 -3.31 -11.84
C PHE A 233 3.54 -2.55 -11.67
N ILE A 234 3.31 -1.51 -12.49
CA ILE A 234 2.05 -0.75 -12.49
C ILE A 234 1.22 -1.07 -13.74
N LEU A 235 1.80 -1.61 -14.82
CA LEU A 235 1.12 -1.79 -16.11
C LEU A 235 1.39 -3.13 -16.84
N LEU A 236 1.85 -4.17 -16.16
CA LEU A 236 1.90 -5.57 -16.64
C LEU A 236 1.66 -6.54 -15.47
#